data_AF-A0A9E2ZRS5-F1
#
_entry.id   AF-A0A9E2ZRS5-F1
#
_cell.length_a   1.000
_cell.length_b   1.000
_cell.length_c   1.000
_cell.angle_alpha   90.00
_cell.angle_beta   90.00
_cell.angle_gamma   90.00
#
_symmetry.space_group_name_H-M   'P 1'
#
loop_
_entity.id
_entity.type
_entity.pdbx_description
1 polymer ?
#
loop_
_entity_poly.entity_id
_entity_poly.type
_entity_poly.pdbx_seq_one_letter_code
_entity_poly.pdbx_strand_id
1 'polypeptide(L)' 'MSHEHVENDLDKLKGIGPKHKAMLKDIGVDSIKELRHRNPAHLKEMIEQRHGSVIGLSEQECRTWIDEAKAFDG' A
#
# COMPACT_ATOMS: atom_id res chain seq x y z
N MET A 1 14.64 8.22 20.02
CA MET A 1 13.52 7.31 19.78
C MET A 1 13.56 6.91 18.31
N SER A 2 14.40 5.93 17.97
CA SER A 2 14.36 5.28 16.66
C SER A 2 12.98 4.66 16.54
N HIS A 3 12.12 5.20 15.68
CA HIS A 3 11.01 4.43 15.14
C HIS A 3 11.67 3.24 14.46
N GLU A 4 11.73 2.13 15.18
CA GLU A 4 12.02 0.82 14.64
C GLU A 4 10.88 0.60 13.65
N HIS A 5 11.11 1.05 12.42
CA HIS A 5 10.28 0.68 11.29
C HIS A 5 10.53 -0.82 11.18
N VAL A 6 9.67 -1.60 11.83
CA VAL A 6 9.46 -3.00 11.50
C VAL A 6 9.46 -3.04 9.98
N GLU A 7 10.35 -3.83 9.39
CA GLU A 7 10.42 -3.99 7.94
C GLU A 7 8.99 -4.08 7.40
N ASN A 8 8.68 -3.15 6.49
CA ASN A 8 7.36 -2.99 5.90
C ASN A 8 6.92 -4.36 5.37
N ASP A 9 6.01 -5.02 6.10
CA ASP A 9 5.60 -6.39 5.80
C ASP A 9 4.84 -6.49 4.48
N LEU A 10 4.54 -5.35 3.82
CA LEU A 10 4.08 -5.30 2.43
C LEU A 10 5.03 -6.00 1.45
N ASP A 11 6.31 -6.20 1.81
CA ASP A 11 7.26 -7.01 1.02
C ASP A 11 6.81 -8.46 0.84
N LYS A 12 5.92 -8.95 1.72
CA LYS A 12 5.33 -10.29 1.65
C LYS A 12 4.16 -10.36 0.67
N LEU A 13 3.60 -9.23 0.26
CA LEU A 13 2.49 -9.16 -0.69
C LEU A 13 2.98 -9.13 -2.14
N LYS A 14 2.29 -9.85 -3.02
CA LYS A 14 2.59 -9.85 -4.46
C LYS A 14 2.04 -8.57 -5.11
N GLY A 15 2.70 -8.12 -6.18
CA GLY A 15 2.24 -6.98 -6.99
C GLY A 15 2.65 -5.59 -6.47
N ILE A 16 3.17 -5.49 -5.24
CA ILE A 16 3.59 -4.20 -4.67
C ILE A 16 5.10 -3.99 -4.87
N GLY A 17 5.46 -3.34 -5.99
CA GLY A 17 6.85 -2.98 -6.29
C GLY A 17 7.43 -1.91 -5.36
N PRO A 18 8.77 -1.75 -5.29
CA PRO A 18 9.46 -0.79 -4.42
C PRO A 18 8.93 0.65 -4.50
N LYS A 19 8.60 1.11 -5.71
CA LYS A 19 8.06 2.46 -5.93
C LYS A 19 6.69 2.65 -5.26
N HIS A 20 5.79 1.68 -5.39
CA HIS A 20 4.47 1.75 -4.76
C HIS A 20 4.56 1.61 -3.24
N LYS A 21 5.47 0.76 -2.73
CA LYS A 21 5.72 0.66 -1.28
C LYS A 21 6.18 1.99 -0.67
N ALA A 22 7.08 2.70 -1.36
CA ALA A 22 7.52 4.03 -0.91
C ALA A 22 6.34 5.03 -0.86
N MET A 23 5.48 5.05 -1.89
CA MET A 23 4.30 5.90 -1.90
C MET A 23 3.32 5.54 -0.78
N LEU A 24 3.06 4.25 -0.58
CA LEU A 24 2.19 3.74 0.49
C LEU A 24 2.71 4.19 1.87
N LYS A 25 4.03 4.04 2.11
CA LYS A 25 4.66 4.51 3.34
C LYS A 25 4.52 6.03 3.53
N ASP A 26 4.72 6.81 2.47
CA ASP A 26 4.60 8.27 2.51
C ASP A 26 3.18 8.76 2.82
N ILE A 27 2.15 7.96 2.55
CA ILE A 27 0.74 8.24 2.93
C ILE A 27 0.31 7.52 4.21
N GLY A 28 1.24 6.96 4.98
CA GLY A 28 0.99 6.31 6.26
C GLY A 28 0.40 4.89 6.17
N VAL A 29 0.62 4.19 5.05
CA VAL A 29 0.29 2.78 4.84
C VAL A 29 1.59 1.99 4.74
N ASP A 30 2.14 1.58 5.87
CA ASP A 30 3.45 0.91 5.96
C ASP A 30 3.38 -0.53 6.47
N SER A 31 2.17 -1.08 6.55
CA SER A 31 1.97 -2.49 6.91
C SER A 31 0.76 -3.13 6.21
N ILE A 32 0.76 -4.46 6.15
CA ILE A 32 -0.37 -5.31 5.73
C ILE A 32 -1.60 -5.00 6.57
N LYS A 33 -1.42 -4.81 7.88
CA LYS A 33 -2.51 -4.46 8.80
C LYS A 33 -3.16 -3.13 8.43
N GLU A 34 -2.37 -2.12 8.07
CA GLU A 34 -2.94 -0.85 7.61
C GLU A 34 -3.60 -0.96 6.24
N LEU A 35 -2.97 -1.72 5.32
CA LEU A 35 -3.45 -1.86 3.95
C LEU A 35 -4.79 -2.62 3.87
N ARG A 36 -4.96 -3.70 4.63
CA ARG A 36 -6.18 -4.53 4.58
C ARG A 36 -7.47 -3.79 4.96
N HIS A 37 -7.35 -2.67 5.67
CA HIS A 37 -8.47 -1.82 6.10
C HIS A 37 -8.79 -0.67 5.13
N ARG A 38 -8.02 -0.51 4.05
CA ARG A 38 -8.22 0.59 3.09
C ARG A 38 -9.36 0.30 2.11
N ASN A 39 -9.89 1.38 1.54
CA ASN A 39 -10.79 1.35 0.39
C ASN A 39 -9.97 1.56 -0.90
N PRO A 40 -10.17 0.77 -1.97
CA PRO A 40 -9.37 0.87 -3.19
C PRO A 40 -9.39 2.24 -3.86
N ALA A 41 -10.58 2.85 -4.00
CA ALA A 41 -10.74 4.15 -4.65
C ALA A 41 -10.07 5.27 -3.84
N HIS A 42 -10.29 5.29 -2.52
CA HIS A 42 -9.66 6.28 -1.64
C HIS A 42 -8.13 6.07 -1.55
N LEU A 43 -7.65 4.82 -1.58
CA LEU A 43 -6.21 4.55 -1.56
C LEU A 43 -5.52 5.12 -2.80
N LYS A 44 -6.10 4.86 -3.99
CA LYS A 44 -5.63 5.45 -5.24
C LYS A 44 -5.64 6.97 -5.16
N GLU A 45 -6.73 7.57 -4.69
CA GLU A 45 -6.85 9.01 -4.56
C GLU A 45 -5.78 9.59 -3.63
N MET A 46 -5.54 9.00 -2.45
CA MET A 46 -4.50 9.46 -1.53
C MET A 46 -3.11 9.41 -2.15
N ILE A 47 -2.78 8.32 -2.88
CA ILE A 47 -1.51 8.20 -3.60
C ILE A 47 -1.38 9.30 -4.65
N GLU A 48 -2.41 9.53 -5.46
CA GLU A 48 -2.38 10.52 -6.54
C GLU A 48 -2.42 11.97 -6.01
N GLN A 49 -3.10 12.24 -4.90
CA GLN A 49 -3.08 13.55 -4.23
C GLN A 49 -1.66 13.87 -3.71
N ARG A 50 -0.93 12.86 -3.20
CA ARG A 50 0.42 13.05 -2.65
C ARG A 50 1.52 13.08 -3.71
N HIS A 51 1.41 12.25 -4.75
CA HIS A 51 2.50 12.01 -5.71
C HIS A 51 2.16 12.43 -7.15
N GLY A 52 0.95 12.93 -7.41
CA GLY A 52 0.43 13.16 -8.75
C GLY A 52 -0.02 11.87 -9.44
N SER A 53 -0.43 11.98 -10.70
CA SER A 53 -0.89 10.81 -11.48
C SER A 53 0.21 9.75 -11.58
N VAL A 54 -0.11 8.51 -11.18
CA VAL A 54 0.83 7.39 -11.18
C VAL A 54 0.51 6.46 -12.33
N ILE A 55 1.43 6.35 -13.30
CA ILE A 55 1.29 5.44 -14.43
C ILE A 55 1.15 4.00 -13.92
N GLY A 56 0.10 3.31 -14.38
CA GLY A 56 -0.17 1.93 -14.01
C GLY A 56 -0.88 1.73 -12.67
N LEU A 57 -1.19 2.81 -11.94
CA LEU A 57 -2.00 2.72 -10.73
C LEU A 57 -3.49 2.80 -11.09
N SER A 58 -4.19 1.68 -10.98
CA SER A 58 -5.65 1.62 -11.14
C SER A 58 -6.33 1.32 -9.80
N GLU A 59 -7.63 1.58 -9.72
CA GLU A 59 -8.43 1.17 -8.55
C GLU A 59 -8.40 -0.36 -8.39
N GLN A 60 -8.41 -1.09 -9.51
CA GLN A 60 -8.31 -2.55 -9.51
C GLN A 60 -6.95 -3.02 -8.95
N GLU A 61 -5.86 -2.32 -9.25
CA GLU A 61 -4.54 -2.63 -8.70
C GLU A 61 -4.53 -2.43 -7.18
N CYS A 62 -5.08 -1.30 -6.71
CA CYS A 62 -5.25 -1.05 -5.28
C CYS A 62 -6.11 -2.11 -4.60
N ARG A 63 -7.18 -2.56 -5.27
CA ARG A 63 -8.05 -3.63 -4.78
C ARG A 63 -7.29 -4.94 -4.66
N THR A 64 -6.49 -5.33 -5.65
CA THR A 64 -5.67 -6.53 -5.59
C THR A 64 -4.74 -6.49 -4.37
N TRP A 65 -4.06 -5.37 -4.12
CA TRP A 65 -3.17 -5.24 -2.96
C TRP A 65 -3.93 -5.35 -1.63
N ILE A 66 -5.12 -4.76 -1.53
CA ILE A 66 -5.97 -4.83 -0.35
C ILE A 66 -6.49 -6.26 -0.13
N ASP A 67 -6.87 -6.96 -1.20
CA ASP A 67 -7.38 -8.33 -1.13
C ASP A 67 -6.26 -9.31 -0.74
N GLU A 68 -5.04 -9.17 -1.29
CA GLU A 68 -3.84 -9.90 -0.86
C GLU A 68 -3.54 -9.63 0.64
N ALA A 69 -3.63 -8.37 1.07
CA ALA A 69 -3.44 -8.01 2.49
C ALA A 69 -4.50 -8.63 3.41
N LYS A 70 -5.74 -8.77 2.94
CA LYS A 70 -6.82 -9.41 3.71
C LYS A 70 -6.64 -10.91 3.82
N ALA A 71 -6.13 -11.55 2.76
CA ALA A 71 -5.89 -12.99 2.67
C ALA A 71 -4.57 -13.43 3.33
N PHE A 72 -3.71 -12.48 3.72
CA PHE A 72 -2.46 -12.77 4.40
C PHE A 72 -2.71 -13.22 5.86
N ASP A 73 -2.38 -14.48 6.15
CA ASP A 73 -2.52 -15.16 7.45
C ASP A 73 -1.19 -15.19 8.25
N GLY A 74 -0.35 -14.17 8.13
CA GLY A 74 0.93 -14.08 8.84
C GLY A 74 0.92 -13.20 10.08
#